data_AF-A0A075HA51-F1
#
_entry.id   AF-A0A075HA51-F1
#
_cell.length_a   1.000
_cell.length_b   1.000
_cell.length_c   1.000
_cell.angle_alpha   90.00
_cell.angle_beta   90.00
_cell.angle_gamma   90.00
#
_symmetry.space_group_name_H-M   'P 1'
#
loop_
_entity.id
_entity.type
_entity.pdbx_description
1 polymer ?
#
loop_
_entity_poly.entity_id
_entity_poly.type
_entity_poly.pdbx_seq_one_letter_code
_entity_poly.pdbx_strand_id
1 'polypeptide(L)'
;MSNMNSRMNKKACAYLNKKFGAYCRGCQALKSERKLEVDHIDNNNSNNNPNNWQYLCYSCNYIKNPRLKERKKEPLDVCGGVSQPFDTPSEIKINRTKEPLFRKYVEEEVKANGQVLEQELINSGAEKLELSIRTTPRYLKKMYSSEGKLQRIKTKTEYYIIMKR
;
A
#
# COMPACT_ATOMS: atom_id res chain seq x y z
N MET A 1 3.66 -24.99 -10.67
CA MET A 1 4.27 -26.34 -10.77
C MET A 1 5.19 -26.29 -11.97
N SER A 2 6.49 -26.53 -11.77
CA SER A 2 7.46 -26.51 -12.85
C SER A 2 7.18 -27.68 -13.80
N ASN A 3 6.88 -27.39 -15.07
CA ASN A 3 6.63 -28.39 -16.12
C ASN A 3 7.93 -29.08 -16.61
N MET A 4 8.96 -29.10 -15.77
CA MET A 4 10.26 -29.66 -16.14
C MET A 4 10.21 -31.19 -16.06
N ASN A 5 10.69 -31.86 -17.10
CA ASN A 5 10.76 -33.33 -17.10
C ASN A 5 11.67 -33.86 -15.98
N SER A 6 11.40 -35.08 -15.49
CA SER A 6 12.10 -35.66 -14.33
C SER A 6 13.63 -35.76 -14.54
N ARG A 7 14.07 -36.07 -15.76
CA ARG A 7 15.50 -36.19 -16.10
C ARG A 7 16.22 -34.83 -16.02
N MET A 8 15.60 -33.78 -16.54
CA MET A 8 16.13 -32.42 -16.50
C MET A 8 16.11 -31.87 -15.08
N ASN A 9 15.06 -32.15 -14.31
CA ASN A 9 14.98 -31.75 -12.92
C ASN A 9 16.14 -32.33 -12.08
N LYS A 10 16.49 -33.61 -12.30
CA LYS A 10 17.68 -34.22 -11.68
C LYS A 10 18.98 -33.51 -12.06
N LYS A 11 19.15 -33.16 -13.35
CA LYS A 11 20.34 -32.42 -13.82
C LYS A 11 20.42 -31.03 -13.19
N ALA A 12 19.30 -30.31 -13.17
CA ALA A 12 19.21 -28.98 -12.58
C ALA A 12 19.52 -29.02 -11.09
N CYS A 13 18.95 -29.98 -10.35
CA CYS A 13 19.25 -30.15 -8.93
C CYS A 13 20.74 -30.43 -8.68
N ALA A 14 21.36 -31.33 -9.45
CA ALA A 14 22.77 -31.65 -9.31
C ALA A 14 23.66 -30.41 -9.57
N TYR A 15 23.36 -29.64 -10.62
CA TYR A 15 24.08 -28.42 -10.95
C TYR A 15 23.94 -27.35 -9.85
N LEU A 16 22.72 -27.08 -9.41
CA LEU A 16 22.43 -26.07 -8.39
C LEU A 16 23.07 -26.41 -7.05
N ASN A 17 23.00 -27.67 -6.62
CA ASN A 17 23.64 -28.11 -5.38
C ASN A 17 25.16 -27.95 -5.43
N LYS A 18 25.79 -28.23 -6.57
CA LYS A 18 27.25 -28.12 -6.75
C LYS A 18 27.72 -26.66 -6.79
N LYS A 19 26.97 -25.77 -7.45
CA LYS A 19 27.41 -24.39 -7.71
C LYS A 19 26.97 -23.41 -6.63
N PHE A 20 25.74 -23.52 -6.15
CA PHE A 20 25.13 -22.53 -5.26
C PHE A 20 24.75 -23.13 -3.91
N GLY A 21 24.49 -24.43 -3.83
CA GLY A 21 23.97 -25.09 -2.63
C GLY A 21 22.45 -25.15 -2.59
N ALA A 22 21.92 -25.95 -1.65
CA ALA A 22 20.50 -26.29 -1.56
C ALA A 22 19.71 -25.30 -0.68
N TYR A 23 19.56 -24.06 -1.14
CA TYR A 23 18.76 -23.04 -0.45
C TYR A 23 17.87 -22.23 -1.40
N CYS A 24 16.81 -21.66 -0.86
CA CYS A 24 15.89 -20.79 -1.59
C CYS A 24 16.54 -19.46 -1.97
N ARG A 25 16.58 -19.10 -3.25
CA ARG A 25 17.14 -17.81 -3.69
C ARG A 25 16.30 -16.59 -3.28
N GLY A 26 15.02 -16.79 -2.95
CA GLY A 26 14.13 -15.71 -2.49
C GLY A 26 14.25 -15.39 -1.00
N CYS A 27 14.27 -16.41 -0.14
CA CYS A 27 14.24 -16.24 1.33
C CYS A 27 15.40 -16.91 2.07
N GLN A 28 16.38 -17.44 1.33
CA GLN A 28 17.60 -18.10 1.86
C GLN A 28 17.36 -19.36 2.71
N ALA A 29 16.12 -19.79 2.92
CA ALA A 29 15.79 -21.01 3.66
C ALA A 29 16.48 -22.24 3.07
N LEU A 30 17.01 -23.08 3.95
CA LEU A 30 17.70 -24.32 3.58
C LEU A 30 16.71 -25.41 3.17
N LYS A 31 17.21 -26.42 2.44
CA LYS A 31 16.43 -27.61 2.07
C LYS A 31 15.90 -28.39 3.30
N SER A 32 16.58 -28.31 4.44
CA SER A 32 16.14 -28.91 5.72
C SER A 32 14.91 -28.21 6.30
N GLU A 33 14.76 -26.92 6.05
CA GLU A 33 13.69 -26.10 6.61
C GLU A 33 12.46 -26.07 5.71
N ARG A 34 12.67 -26.07 4.39
CA ARG A 34 11.59 -25.94 3.40
C ARG A 34 11.86 -26.81 2.18
N LYS A 35 10.77 -27.33 1.59
CA LYS A 35 10.82 -27.99 0.29
C LYS A 35 11.20 -26.97 -0.79
N LEU A 36 12.29 -27.26 -1.51
CA LEU A 36 12.78 -26.46 -2.63
C LEU A 36 12.37 -27.09 -3.95
N GLU A 37 11.96 -26.24 -4.89
CA GLU A 37 11.60 -26.57 -6.25
C GLU A 37 12.55 -25.85 -7.21
N VAL A 38 12.86 -26.49 -8.34
CA VAL A 38 13.61 -25.85 -9.43
C VAL A 38 12.66 -24.93 -10.18
N ASP A 39 13.09 -23.69 -10.34
CA ASP A 39 12.41 -22.61 -11.04
C ASP A 39 13.34 -21.98 -12.09
N HIS A 40 12.76 -21.44 -13.16
CA HIS A 40 13.48 -20.71 -14.19
C HIS A 40 13.45 -19.21 -13.87
N ILE A 41 14.62 -18.55 -13.84
CA ILE A 41 14.75 -17.14 -13.45
C ILE A 41 13.87 -16.26 -14.34
N ASP A 42 13.93 -16.46 -15.66
CA ASP A 42 13.16 -15.74 -16.67
C ASP A 42 11.68 -16.16 -16.81
N ASN A 43 11.24 -17.14 -16.01
CA ASN A 43 9.90 -17.74 -16.08
C ASN A 43 9.55 -18.40 -17.44
N ASN A 44 10.56 -18.66 -18.28
CA ASN A 44 10.40 -19.36 -19.55
C ASN A 44 10.81 -20.83 -19.41
N ASN A 45 9.82 -21.72 -19.34
CA ASN A 45 10.05 -23.17 -19.18
C ASN A 45 10.86 -23.81 -20.34
N SER A 46 10.96 -23.15 -21.49
CA SER A 46 11.74 -23.62 -22.63
C SER A 46 13.23 -23.30 -22.51
N ASN A 47 13.60 -22.31 -21.68
CA ASN A 47 14.98 -21.89 -21.51
C ASN A 47 15.71 -22.76 -20.48
N ASN A 48 16.24 -23.90 -20.92
CA ASN A 48 16.95 -24.86 -20.07
C ASN A 48 18.46 -24.58 -19.90
N ASN A 49 18.89 -23.33 -20.04
CA ASN A 49 20.26 -22.96 -19.73
C ASN A 49 20.53 -23.17 -18.23
N PRO A 50 21.64 -23.85 -17.82
CA PRO A 50 21.94 -24.06 -16.40
C PRO A 50 22.03 -22.80 -15.55
N ASN A 51 22.39 -21.66 -16.16
CA ASN A 51 22.43 -20.37 -15.47
C ASN A 51 21.03 -19.74 -15.27
N ASN A 52 20.01 -20.26 -15.96
CA ASN A 52 18.63 -19.82 -15.81
C ASN A 52 17.87 -20.59 -14.73
N TRP A 53 18.50 -21.58 -14.08
CA TRP A 53 17.85 -22.33 -13.00
C TRP A 53 18.14 -21.71 -11.63
N GLN A 54 17.16 -21.82 -10.73
CA GLN A 54 17.30 -21.47 -9.33
C GLN A 54 16.44 -22.37 -8.44
N TYR A 55 16.80 -22.45 -7.16
CA TYR A 55 15.92 -23.04 -6.15
C TYR A 55 15.01 -21.98 -5.54
N LEU A 56 13.71 -22.27 -5.49
CA LEU A 56 12.74 -21.50 -4.71
C LEU A 56 11.95 -22.45 -3.80
N CYS A 57 11.66 -22.02 -2.58
CA CYS A 57 10.67 -22.70 -1.76
C CYS A 57 9.25 -22.45 -2.30
N TYR A 58 8.30 -23.29 -1.91
CA TYR A 58 6.91 -23.19 -2.39
C TYR A 58 6.33 -21.78 -2.24
N SER A 59 6.52 -21.12 -1.09
CA SER A 59 5.99 -19.76 -0.87
C SER A 59 6.63 -18.72 -1.79
N CYS A 60 7.96 -18.77 -1.98
CA CYS A 60 8.65 -17.85 -2.89
C CYS A 60 8.30 -18.11 -4.35
N ASN A 61 8.19 -19.39 -4.74
CA ASN A 61 7.74 -19.77 -6.08
C ASN A 61 6.31 -19.28 -6.32
N TYR A 62 5.45 -19.36 -5.31
CA TYR A 62 4.08 -18.88 -5.40
C TYR A 62 3.99 -17.35 -5.56
N ILE A 63 4.78 -16.59 -4.80
CA ILE A 63 4.87 -15.13 -4.94
C ILE A 63 5.36 -14.75 -6.34
N LYS A 64 6.38 -15.44 -6.84
CA LYS A 64 6.94 -15.19 -8.18
C LYS A 64 5.96 -15.59 -9.29
N ASN A 65 5.32 -16.75 -9.14
CA ASN A 65 4.47 -17.38 -10.15
C ASN A 65 3.06 -17.70 -9.58
N PRO A 66 2.21 -16.68 -9.31
CA PRO A 66 0.87 -16.91 -8.79
C PRO A 66 0.04 -17.75 -9.76
N ARG A 67 -0.71 -18.73 -9.26
CA ARG A 67 -1.51 -19.64 -10.10
C ARG A 67 -2.64 -18.86 -10.78
N LEU A 68 -2.81 -19.05 -12.09
CA LEU A 68 -3.86 -18.40 -12.90
C LEU A 68 -5.29 -18.60 -12.36
N LYS A 69 -5.59 -19.74 -11.70
CA LYS A 69 -6.90 -19.98 -11.06
C LYS A 69 -7.18 -19.05 -9.87
N GLU A 70 -6.14 -18.54 -9.21
CA GLU A 70 -6.21 -17.62 -8.07
C GLU A 70 -6.08 -16.15 -8.50
N ARG A 71 -5.61 -15.87 -9.73
CA ARG A 71 -5.66 -14.53 -10.36
C ARG A 71 -7.09 -14.01 -10.61
N LYS A 72 -8.13 -14.84 -10.43
CA LYS A 72 -9.54 -14.37 -10.45
C LYS A 72 -9.90 -13.55 -9.21
N LYS A 73 -9.08 -13.58 -8.16
CA LYS A 73 -9.00 -12.48 -7.18
C LYS A 73 -7.93 -11.53 -7.70
N GLU A 74 -8.30 -10.26 -7.78
CA GLU A 74 -7.46 -9.14 -8.20
C GLU A 74 -6.00 -9.30 -7.75
N PRO A 75 -5.03 -8.90 -8.59
CA PRO A 75 -3.61 -9.08 -8.27
C PRO A 75 -3.31 -8.50 -6.89
N LEU A 76 -2.82 -9.38 -5.99
CA LEU A 76 -2.27 -8.97 -4.71
C LEU A 76 -1.17 -7.94 -4.96
N ASP A 77 -1.43 -6.74 -4.46
CA ASP A 77 -0.63 -5.52 -4.56
C ASP A 77 0.83 -5.78 -4.15
N VAL A 78 1.67 -6.09 -5.14
CA VAL A 78 3.12 -6.12 -4.96
C VAL A 78 3.55 -4.66 -4.91
N CYS A 79 4.15 -4.25 -3.78
CA CYS A 79 4.82 -2.96 -3.59
C CYS A 79 6.01 -2.77 -4.54
N GLY A 80 5.76 -2.70 -5.84
CA GLY A 80 6.64 -2.20 -6.88
C GLY A 80 6.07 -0.88 -7.34
N GLY A 81 6.80 0.21 -7.08
CA GLY A 81 6.45 1.53 -7.60
C GLY A 81 6.43 1.51 -9.12
N VAL A 82 5.27 1.20 -9.70
CA VAL A 82 4.99 1.40 -11.12
C VAL A 82 3.59 1.96 -11.19
N SER A 83 3.54 3.25 -11.50
CA SER A 83 2.35 4.01 -11.85
C SER A 83 1.60 3.26 -12.96
N GLN A 84 0.53 2.53 -12.61
CA GLN A 84 -0.48 2.11 -13.57
C GLN A 84 -1.64 3.13 -13.62
N PRO A 85 -2.24 3.34 -14.80
CA PRO A 85 -3.09 4.48 -15.10
C PRO A 85 -4.55 4.19 -14.74
N PHE A 86 -4.80 3.94 -13.47
CA PHE A 86 -6.11 4.14 -12.88
C PHE A 86 -5.94 5.24 -11.84
N ASP A 87 -6.39 6.44 -12.20
CA ASP A 87 -6.37 7.65 -11.37
C ASP A 87 -7.33 7.55 -10.18
N THR A 88 -7.20 6.51 -9.35
CA THR A 88 -7.62 6.58 -7.96
C THR A 88 -6.48 7.26 -7.20
N PRO A 89 -6.58 8.56 -6.88
CA PRO A 89 -5.53 9.22 -6.13
C PRO A 89 -5.34 8.48 -4.81
N SER A 90 -4.13 7.98 -4.56
CA SER A 90 -3.75 7.42 -3.26
C SER A 90 -4.20 8.37 -2.13
N GLU A 91 -4.54 7.86 -0.96
CA GLU A 91 -4.95 8.68 0.19
C GLU A 91 -3.93 9.81 0.47
N ILE A 92 -2.64 9.56 0.25
CA ILE A 92 -1.57 10.58 0.36
C ILE A 92 -1.75 11.71 -0.66
N LYS A 93 -2.08 11.40 -1.92
CA LYS A 93 -2.37 12.41 -2.97
C LYS A 93 -3.64 13.19 -2.65
N ILE A 94 -4.72 12.52 -2.22
CA ILE A 94 -5.98 13.17 -1.79
C ILE A 94 -5.70 14.13 -0.63
N ASN A 95 -4.94 13.69 0.37
CA ASN A 95 -4.64 14.51 1.53
C ASN A 95 -3.76 15.71 1.17
N ARG A 96 -2.77 15.54 0.28
CA ARG A 96 -1.93 16.65 -0.21
C ARG A 96 -2.71 17.74 -0.94
N THR A 97 -3.77 17.37 -1.67
CA THR A 97 -4.57 18.34 -2.44
C THR A 97 -5.73 18.91 -1.66
N LYS A 98 -6.48 18.07 -0.94
CA LYS A 98 -7.73 18.47 -0.29
C LYS A 98 -7.54 19.02 1.13
N GLU A 99 -6.51 18.61 1.87
CA GLU A 99 -6.26 19.16 3.22
C GLU A 99 -6.01 20.69 3.17
N PRO A 100 -5.17 21.24 2.27
CA PRO A 100 -4.98 22.69 2.16
C PRO A 100 -6.28 23.44 1.82
N LEU A 101 -7.10 22.89 0.93
CA LEU A 101 -8.39 23.48 0.55
C LEU A 101 -9.36 23.51 1.73
N PHE A 102 -9.43 22.42 2.50
CA PHE A 102 -10.24 22.36 3.71
C PHE A 102 -9.76 23.38 4.76
N ARG A 103 -8.44 23.51 4.95
CA ARG A 103 -7.89 24.51 5.87
C ARG A 103 -8.26 25.93 5.46
N LYS A 104 -8.16 26.25 4.16
CA LYS A 104 -8.55 27.57 3.64
C LYS A 104 -10.03 27.84 3.87
N TYR A 105 -10.90 26.88 3.56
CA TYR A 105 -12.34 26.96 3.81
C TYR A 105 -12.65 27.26 5.28
N VAL A 106 -12.08 26.50 6.21
CA VAL A 106 -12.31 26.71 7.64
C VAL A 106 -11.81 28.09 8.10
N GLU A 107 -10.62 28.53 7.65
CA GLU A 107 -10.12 29.85 7.99
C GLU A 107 -11.05 30.97 7.49
N GLU A 108 -11.61 30.84 6.28
CA GLU A 108 -12.56 31.81 5.71
C GLU A 108 -13.87 31.84 6.50
N GLU A 109 -14.45 30.68 6.80
CA GLU A 109 -15.70 30.58 7.57
C GLU A 109 -15.56 31.15 8.98
N VAL A 110 -14.48 30.83 9.68
CA VAL A 110 -14.26 31.31 11.05
C VAL A 110 -13.94 32.80 11.07
N LYS A 111 -13.25 33.34 10.05
CA LYS A 111 -13.03 34.79 9.93
C LYS A 111 -14.32 35.56 9.61
N ALA A 112 -15.18 35.01 8.76
CA ALA A 112 -16.43 35.65 8.38
C ALA A 112 -17.45 35.67 9.52
N ASN A 113 -17.56 34.57 10.27
CA ASN A 113 -18.59 34.39 11.29
C ASN A 113 -18.09 34.62 12.73
N GLY A 114 -16.77 34.73 12.93
CA GLY A 114 -16.12 34.89 14.23
C GLY A 114 -16.07 33.60 15.07
N GLN A 115 -17.22 32.92 15.20
CA GLN A 115 -17.37 31.62 15.86
C GLN A 115 -18.25 30.71 15.03
N VAL A 116 -17.83 29.45 14.85
CA VAL A 116 -18.58 28.47 14.04
C VAL A 116 -18.68 27.15 14.79
N LEU A 117 -19.81 26.47 14.69
CA LEU A 117 -20.01 25.15 15.27
C LEU A 117 -19.06 24.13 14.60
N GLU A 118 -18.37 23.33 15.42
CA GLU A 118 -17.41 22.33 14.93
C GLU A 118 -18.06 21.34 13.96
N GLN A 119 -19.30 20.92 14.25
CA GLN A 119 -20.02 19.95 13.43
C GLN A 119 -20.41 20.52 12.06
N GLU A 120 -20.76 21.81 11.99
CA GLU A 120 -21.06 22.49 10.73
C GLU A 120 -19.82 22.57 9.84
N LEU A 121 -18.66 22.94 10.40
CA LEU A 121 -17.39 22.96 9.65
C LEU A 121 -17.03 21.57 9.11
N ILE A 122 -17.26 20.52 9.89
CA ILE A 122 -16.98 19.13 9.50
C ILE A 122 -17.90 18.70 8.36
N ASN A 123 -19.21 18.91 8.49
CA ASN A 123 -20.22 18.45 7.56
C ASN A 123 -20.21 19.28 6.27
N SER A 124 -20.28 20.61 6.37
CA SER A 124 -20.29 21.50 5.22
C SER A 124 -18.96 21.49 4.48
N GLY A 125 -17.83 21.38 5.19
CA GLY A 125 -16.53 21.21 4.55
C GLY A 125 -16.35 19.83 3.90
N ALA A 126 -17.00 18.79 4.42
CA ALA A 126 -17.03 17.47 3.78
C ALA A 126 -17.81 17.51 2.47
N GLU A 127 -19.01 18.09 2.49
CA GLU A 127 -19.86 18.25 1.31
C GLU A 127 -19.18 19.12 0.23
N LYS A 128 -18.74 20.33 0.60
CA LYS A 128 -18.19 21.32 -0.34
C LYS A 128 -16.90 20.86 -1.04
N LEU A 129 -16.11 20.00 -0.38
CA LEU A 129 -14.81 19.55 -0.88
C LEU A 129 -14.80 18.08 -1.28
N GLU A 130 -15.96 17.42 -1.29
CA GLU A 130 -16.13 15.99 -1.61
C GLU A 130 -15.20 15.11 -0.74
N LEU A 131 -15.14 15.42 0.55
CA LEU A 131 -14.36 14.70 1.54
C LEU A 131 -15.26 13.80 2.38
N SER A 132 -14.71 12.71 2.91
CA SER A 132 -15.43 11.92 3.90
C SER A 132 -15.61 12.73 5.19
N ILE A 133 -16.79 12.61 5.81
CA ILE A 133 -17.09 13.08 7.17
C ILE A 133 -16.12 12.48 8.21
N ARG A 134 -15.41 11.39 7.89
CA ARG A 134 -14.36 10.82 8.76
C ARG A 134 -13.00 11.51 8.62
N THR A 135 -12.75 12.17 7.50
CA THR A 135 -11.46 12.81 7.17
C THR A 135 -11.43 14.25 7.68
N THR A 136 -12.51 15.01 7.49
CA THR A 136 -12.60 16.42 7.89
C THR A 136 -12.35 16.68 9.39
N PRO A 137 -12.77 15.82 10.34
CA PRO A 137 -12.44 16.01 11.75
C PRO A 137 -10.94 15.91 12.02
N ARG A 138 -10.22 15.05 11.29
CA ARG A 138 -8.75 14.90 11.43
C ARG A 138 -8.03 16.17 10.97
N TYR A 139 -8.47 16.76 9.86
CA TYR A 139 -7.93 18.02 9.36
C TYR A 139 -8.22 19.17 10.31
N LEU A 140 -9.47 19.29 10.76
CA LEU A 140 -9.87 20.34 11.70
C LEU A 140 -9.10 20.23 13.02
N LYS A 141 -8.88 19.01 13.53
CA LYS A 141 -8.07 18.76 14.73
C LYS A 141 -6.63 19.25 14.62
N LYS A 142 -6.02 19.17 13.43
CA LYS A 142 -4.69 19.77 13.19
C LYS A 142 -4.73 21.30 13.15
N MET A 143 -5.88 21.92 12.92
CA MET A 143 -6.00 23.39 12.87
C MET A 143 -6.19 24.02 14.25
N TYR A 144 -6.71 23.26 15.23
CA TYR A 144 -6.80 23.69 16.63
C TYR A 144 -5.79 23.02 17.57
N SER A 145 -4.75 22.37 17.03
CA SER A 145 -3.61 21.89 17.82
C SER A 145 -2.84 23.06 18.46
N SER A 146 -1.81 22.76 19.27
CA SER A 146 -0.92 23.78 19.84
C SER A 146 -0.36 24.73 18.79
N GLU A 147 0.11 24.20 17.65
CA GLU A 147 0.64 24.94 16.50
C GLU A 147 -0.43 25.48 15.55
N GLY A 148 -1.68 25.06 15.73
CA GLY A 148 -2.80 25.47 14.90
C GLY A 148 -3.21 26.92 15.13
N LYS A 149 -3.84 27.56 14.14
CA LYS A 149 -4.32 28.96 14.24
C LYS A 149 -5.71 29.09 14.89
N LEU A 150 -6.39 27.98 15.13
CA LEU A 150 -7.75 27.96 15.65
C LEU A 150 -7.78 27.51 17.11
N GLN A 151 -8.83 27.87 17.82
CA GLN A 151 -9.09 27.42 19.18
C GLN A 151 -10.45 26.71 19.22
N ARG A 152 -10.48 25.57 19.90
CA ARG A 152 -11.69 24.81 20.15
C ARG A 152 -12.24 25.16 21.53
N ILE A 153 -13.46 25.66 21.59
CA ILE A 153 -14.16 26.05 22.81
C ILE A 153 -15.30 25.06 23.04
N LYS A 154 -15.42 24.57 24.27
CA LYS A 154 -16.52 23.71 24.69
C LYS A 154 -17.58 24.54 25.42
N THR A 155 -18.83 24.43 24.98
CA THR A 155 -20.01 24.92 25.73
C THR A 155 -20.65 23.74 26.48
N LYS A 156 -21.84 23.92 27.06
CA LYS A 156 -22.51 22.87 27.85
C LYS A 156 -22.74 21.57 27.05
N THR A 157 -23.01 21.68 25.75
CA THR A 157 -23.37 20.56 24.88
C THR A 157 -22.56 20.49 23.59
N GLU A 158 -21.93 21.59 23.18
CA GLU A 158 -21.40 21.75 21.83
C GLU A 158 -19.96 22.24 21.82
N TYR A 159 -19.34 22.16 20.65
CA TYR A 159 -17.99 22.63 20.41
C TYR A 159 -17.99 23.68 19.30
N TYR A 160 -17.31 24.79 19.57
CA TYR A 160 -17.15 25.89 18.63
C TYR A 160 -15.68 26.08 18.30
N ILE A 161 -15.44 26.57 17.09
CA ILE A 161 -14.13 26.90 16.58
C ILE A 161 -14.05 28.41 16.38
N ILE A 162 -13.00 29.02 16.92
CA ILE A 162 -12.68 30.44 16.79
C ILE A 162 -11.23 30.62 16.33
N MET A 163 -10.86 31.83 15.90
CA MET A 163 -9.45 32.19 15.70
C MET A 163 -8.73 32.27 17.04
N LYS A 164 -7.49 31.78 17.13
CA LYS A 164 -6.61 32.10 18.25
C LYS A 164 -6.31 33.60 18.25
N ARG A 165 -6.20 34.16 19.45
CA ARG A 165 -5.72 35.51 19.70
C ARG A 165 -4.21 35.57 19.60
#